data_AF-A0A074RFG8-F1
#
_entry.id   AF-A0A074RFG8-F1
#
_cell.length_a   1.000
_cell.length_b   1.000
_cell.length_c   1.000
_cell.angle_alpha   90.00
_cell.angle_beta   90.00
_cell.angle_gamma   90.00
#
_symmetry.space_group_name_H-M   'P 1'
#
loop_
_entity.id
_entity.type
_entity.pdbx_description
1 polymer ?
#
loop_
_entity_poly.entity_id
_entity_poly.type
_entity_poly.pdbx_seq_one_letter_code
_entity_poly.pdbx_strand_id
1 'polypeptide(L)'
;PGSFISASSDPQPHTFTPPPGSILPGEAVLKVYDRRFADNLRNEHQIDPPTYEGEARYAEYLRSGNIAQTEDQVYALLDEVPEDDPELLEHLEHLAAVLIKPFFENEKTTYGVLSSLQGKYIPMFYGTTRFLDASLPGFDMTVPGILIEFIPGTNLSQINPTRIDLDLVCSTAVDIVNAYSDLHILNRDVRLENWIVKPGGSEVVMIDFGHCRLRREDEDDQAWKRAKGSEDEEGCVGCVARNKFGWNYVRSLRFVVWEWEE
;
A
#
# COMPACT_ATOMS: atom_id res chain seq x y z
N PRO A 1 -29.77 -9.90 9.94
CA PRO A 1 -30.36 -8.80 9.15
C PRO A 1 -29.59 -7.51 9.41
N GLY A 2 -28.40 -7.41 8.80
CA GLY A 2 -27.51 -6.25 8.89
C GLY A 2 -27.57 -5.51 7.56
N SER A 3 -28.00 -4.26 7.61
CA SER A 3 -28.14 -3.35 6.50
C SER A 3 -26.78 -3.01 5.88
N PHE A 4 -26.59 -3.39 4.62
CA PHE A 4 -25.58 -2.86 3.73
C PHE A 4 -25.91 -1.40 3.43
N ILE A 5 -25.04 -0.46 3.80
CA ILE A 5 -25.06 0.89 3.25
C ILE A 5 -24.07 0.91 2.09
N SER A 6 -24.65 0.85 0.90
CA SER A 6 -24.01 1.20 -0.37
C SER A 6 -23.66 2.68 -0.35
N ALA A 7 -22.39 3.02 -0.22
CA ALA A 7 -21.90 4.33 -0.65
C ALA A 7 -21.73 4.31 -2.17
N SER A 8 -22.84 4.54 -2.87
CA SER A 8 -22.79 4.99 -4.26
C SER A 8 -22.45 6.48 -4.25
N SER A 9 -21.19 6.80 -4.47
CA SER A 9 -20.83 8.04 -5.13
C SER A 9 -19.95 7.64 -6.29
N ASP A 10 -20.50 7.71 -7.51
CA ASP A 10 -19.73 7.60 -8.73
C ASP A 10 -18.46 8.44 -8.61
N PRO A 11 -17.24 7.88 -8.75
CA PRO A 11 -16.09 8.69 -9.05
C PRO A 11 -16.30 9.19 -10.47
N GLN A 12 -16.76 10.42 -10.64
CA GLN A 12 -16.58 11.12 -11.91
C GLN A 12 -15.06 11.14 -12.17
N PRO A 13 -14.55 10.48 -13.23
CA PRO A 13 -13.14 10.54 -13.53
C PRO A 13 -12.81 11.97 -13.93
N HIS A 14 -12.14 12.71 -13.04
CA HIS A 14 -11.54 13.99 -13.37
C HIS A 14 -10.39 13.71 -14.35
N THR A 15 -10.70 13.76 -15.65
CA THR A 15 -9.75 13.57 -16.74
C THR A 15 -8.84 14.78 -16.81
N PHE A 16 -7.60 14.61 -16.35
CA PHE A 16 -6.54 15.60 -16.56
C PHE A 16 -6.03 15.46 -17.98
N THR A 17 -6.31 16.45 -18.84
CA THR A 17 -5.68 16.49 -20.18
C THR A 17 -4.38 17.28 -20.08
N PRO A 18 -3.21 16.65 -20.21
CA PRO A 18 -1.96 17.36 -20.10
C PRO A 18 -1.68 18.26 -21.32
N PRO A 19 -0.86 19.31 -21.18
CA PRO A 19 -0.53 20.22 -22.28
C PRO A 19 0.22 19.51 -23.44
N PRO A 20 0.11 20.02 -24.69
CA PRO A 20 0.79 19.41 -25.84
C PRO A 20 2.31 19.34 -25.62
N GLY A 21 2.88 18.14 -25.69
CA GLY A 21 4.31 17.87 -25.42
C GLY A 21 4.61 17.34 -24.02
N SER A 22 3.58 17.10 -23.20
CA SER A 22 3.72 16.41 -21.93
C SER A 22 4.05 14.92 -22.11
N ILE A 23 4.91 14.40 -21.23
CA ILE A 23 5.24 12.97 -21.09
C ILE A 23 4.13 12.20 -20.36
N LEU A 24 3.19 12.89 -19.71
CA LEU A 24 2.09 12.29 -18.97
C LEU A 24 0.99 11.77 -19.90
N PRO A 25 0.40 10.60 -19.60
CA PRO A 25 -0.72 10.04 -20.34
C PRO A 25 -2.01 10.86 -20.15
N GLY A 26 -3.02 10.57 -20.97
CA GLY A 26 -4.36 11.19 -20.84
C GLY A 26 -5.14 10.75 -19.60
N GLU A 27 -4.75 9.65 -18.95
CA GLU A 27 -5.34 9.14 -17.71
C GLU A 27 -4.24 8.61 -16.78
N ALA A 28 -4.33 8.94 -15.50
CA ALA A 28 -3.40 8.51 -14.45
C ALA A 28 -4.13 8.38 -13.11
N VAL A 29 -3.57 7.60 -12.20
CA VAL A 29 -4.04 7.47 -10.82
C VAL A 29 -3.12 8.27 -9.91
N LEU A 30 -3.73 9.10 -9.08
CA LEU A 30 -3.05 9.84 -8.03
C LEU A 30 -3.38 9.20 -6.67
N LYS A 31 -2.39 8.53 -6.08
CA LYS A 31 -2.46 8.03 -4.70
C LYS A 31 -2.02 9.15 -3.75
N VAL A 32 -2.82 9.42 -2.73
CA VAL A 32 -2.57 10.50 -1.75
C VAL A 32 -2.44 9.88 -0.36
N TYR A 33 -1.37 10.21 0.35
CA TYR A 33 -1.04 9.64 1.66
C TYR A 33 -1.39 10.65 2.75
N ASP A 34 -2.69 10.85 2.94
CA ASP A 34 -3.24 11.79 3.91
C ASP A 34 -3.75 11.05 5.14
N ARG A 35 -3.22 11.38 6.33
CA ARG A 35 -3.62 10.75 7.60
C ARG A 35 -5.12 10.90 7.92
N ARG A 36 -5.77 11.91 7.35
CA ARG A 36 -7.20 12.18 7.57
C ARG A 36 -8.07 11.17 6.85
N PHE A 37 -7.59 10.63 5.74
CA PHE A 37 -8.32 9.68 4.89
C PHE A 37 -7.73 8.26 4.96
N ALA A 38 -6.86 7.99 5.92
CA ALA A 38 -6.20 6.71 6.11
C ALA A 38 -7.09 5.72 6.89
N ASP A 39 -8.31 5.46 6.39
CA ASP A 39 -9.37 4.75 7.13
C ASP A 39 -8.92 3.40 7.72
N ASN A 40 -8.19 2.58 6.95
CA ASN A 40 -7.72 1.28 7.43
C ASN A 40 -6.73 1.43 8.60
N LEU A 41 -5.78 2.35 8.48
CA LEU A 41 -4.80 2.66 9.52
C LEU A 41 -5.51 3.19 10.77
N ARG A 42 -6.43 4.13 10.60
CA ARG A 42 -7.19 4.68 11.74
C ARG A 42 -8.00 3.60 12.45
N ASN A 43 -8.65 2.71 11.70
CA ASN A 43 -9.39 1.58 12.26
C ASN A 43 -8.49 0.59 13.02
N GLU A 44 -7.33 0.24 12.47
CA GLU A 44 -6.36 -0.67 13.10
C GLU A 44 -5.85 -0.11 14.44
N HIS A 45 -5.60 1.20 14.49
CA HIS A 45 -5.10 1.89 15.67
C HIS A 45 -6.20 2.51 16.54
N GLN A 46 -7.48 2.23 16.25
CA GLN A 46 -8.65 2.76 16.99
C GLN A 46 -8.65 4.29 17.12
N ILE A 47 -8.21 4.98 16.07
CA ILE A 47 -8.20 6.44 15.98
C ILE A 47 -9.55 6.87 15.38
N ASP A 48 -10.27 7.73 16.10
CA ASP A 48 -11.55 8.27 15.63
C ASP A 48 -11.44 8.97 14.27
N PRO A 49 -12.51 9.10 13.48
CA PRO A 49 -12.47 9.90 12.26
C PRO A 49 -12.06 11.36 12.53
N PRO A 50 -11.35 12.02 11.58
CA PRO A 50 -10.91 13.40 11.79
C PRO A 50 -12.11 14.34 11.97
N THR A 51 -11.98 15.28 12.90
CA THR A 51 -12.96 16.35 13.15
C THR A 51 -12.32 17.71 12.95
N TYR A 52 -13.11 18.73 12.63
CA TYR A 52 -12.60 20.10 12.49
C TYR A 52 -11.89 20.58 13.78
N GLU A 53 -12.45 20.26 14.95
CA GLU A 53 -11.85 20.59 16.24
C GLU A 53 -10.55 19.84 16.47
N GLY A 54 -10.50 18.53 16.16
CA GLY A 54 -9.29 17.72 16.24
C GLY A 54 -8.17 18.22 15.33
N GLU A 55 -8.50 18.63 14.10
CA GLU A 55 -7.52 19.23 13.18
C GLU A 55 -6.95 20.55 13.71
N ALA A 56 -7.78 21.40 14.33
CA ALA A 56 -7.33 22.65 14.93
C ALA A 56 -6.38 22.40 16.12
N ARG A 57 -6.75 21.46 17.00
CA ARG A 57 -5.94 21.05 18.15
C ARG A 57 -4.62 20.42 17.72
N TYR A 58 -4.64 19.52 16.75
CA TYR A 58 -3.43 18.93 16.20
C TYR A 58 -2.50 19.98 15.56
N ALA A 59 -3.07 20.97 14.86
CA ALA A 59 -2.27 22.09 14.32
C ALA A 59 -1.62 22.94 15.42
N GLU A 60 -2.25 23.09 16.59
CA GLU A 60 -1.64 23.74 17.76
C GLU A 60 -0.55 22.88 18.41
N TYR A 61 -0.78 21.57 18.54
CA TYR A 61 0.22 20.61 19.00
C TYR A 61 1.48 20.66 18.12
N LEU A 62 1.33 20.70 16.80
CA LEU A 62 2.48 20.88 15.89
C LEU A 62 3.22 22.18 16.17
N ARG A 63 2.55 23.27 16.54
CA ARG A 63 3.24 24.55 16.86
C ARG A 63 3.98 24.53 18.20
N SER A 64 3.71 23.57 19.09
CA SER A 64 4.36 23.47 20.40
C SER A 64 5.86 23.17 20.32
N GLY A 65 6.33 22.57 19.21
CA GLY A 65 7.74 22.34 18.92
C GLY A 65 8.36 21.12 19.61
N ASN A 66 7.63 20.40 20.46
CA ASN A 66 8.07 19.14 21.08
C ASN A 66 7.28 17.95 20.51
N ILE A 67 7.53 17.64 19.24
CA ILE A 67 6.78 16.62 18.48
C ILE A 67 7.64 15.37 18.35
N ALA A 68 7.08 14.21 18.67
CA ALA A 68 7.71 12.92 18.40
C ALA A 68 8.05 12.78 16.90
N GLN A 69 9.13 12.08 16.57
CA GLN A 69 9.59 11.92 15.20
C GLN A 69 9.45 10.48 14.69
N THR A 70 9.41 9.51 15.61
CA THR A 70 9.35 8.09 15.29
C THR A 70 8.13 7.46 15.93
N GLU A 71 7.67 6.35 15.35
CA GLU A 71 6.57 5.53 15.88
C GLU A 71 6.81 5.15 17.35
N ASP A 72 8.02 4.65 17.67
CA ASP A 72 8.41 4.29 19.04
C ASP A 72 8.29 5.46 20.04
N GLN A 73 8.62 6.69 19.60
CA GLN A 73 8.48 7.88 20.44
C GLN A 73 7.02 8.23 20.67
N VAL A 74 6.16 8.06 19.67
CA VAL A 74 4.72 8.30 19.82
C VAL A 74 4.12 7.27 20.77
N TYR A 75 4.46 5.99 20.64
CA TYR A 75 3.99 4.96 21.56
C TYR A 75 4.45 5.18 23.00
N ALA A 76 5.71 5.56 23.20
CA ALA A 76 6.21 5.89 24.53
C ALA A 76 5.42 7.04 25.18
N LEU A 77 5.00 8.04 24.40
CA LEU A 77 4.13 9.11 24.89
C LEU A 77 2.71 8.60 25.19
N LEU A 78 2.13 7.81 24.28
CA LEU A 78 0.78 7.25 24.47
C LEU A 78 0.67 6.36 25.70
N ASP A 79 1.73 5.61 26.04
CA ASP A 79 1.78 4.76 27.24
C ASP A 79 1.78 5.57 28.55
N GLU A 80 2.24 6.84 28.51
CA GLU A 80 2.28 7.74 29.67
C GLU A 80 1.00 8.58 29.84
N VAL A 81 0.18 8.69 28.79
CA VAL A 81 -1.03 9.53 28.75
C VAL A 81 -2.27 8.74 29.22
N PRO A 82 -2.99 9.19 30.27
CA PRO A 82 -4.26 8.56 30.67
C PRO A 82 -5.31 8.55 29.55
N GLU A 83 -6.16 7.52 29.50
CA GLU A 83 -7.22 7.39 28.48
C GLU A 83 -8.22 8.56 28.48
N ASP A 84 -8.39 9.25 29.61
CA ASP A 84 -9.27 10.41 29.76
C ASP A 84 -8.57 11.76 29.58
N ASP A 85 -7.27 11.76 29.25
CA ASP A 85 -6.52 12.97 29.02
C ASP A 85 -6.94 13.66 27.72
N PRO A 86 -7.26 14.96 27.74
CA PRO A 86 -7.54 15.71 26.52
C PRO A 86 -6.44 15.58 25.47
N GLU A 87 -5.15 15.57 25.86
CA GLU A 87 -3.99 15.53 24.95
C GLU A 87 -3.86 14.21 24.17
N LEU A 88 -4.60 13.17 24.56
CA LEU A 88 -4.62 11.88 23.86
C LEU A 88 -4.98 12.05 22.38
N LEU A 89 -5.91 12.96 22.07
CA LEU A 89 -6.36 13.22 20.70
C LEU A 89 -5.20 13.67 19.80
N GLU A 90 -4.39 14.62 20.26
CA GLU A 90 -3.27 15.15 19.49
C GLU A 90 -2.18 14.11 19.27
N HIS A 91 -1.92 13.26 20.27
CA HIS A 91 -0.98 12.14 20.14
C HIS A 91 -1.47 11.06 19.17
N LEU A 92 -2.77 10.75 19.16
CA LEU A 92 -3.36 9.80 18.20
C LEU A 92 -3.36 10.37 16.77
N GLU A 93 -3.68 11.65 16.58
CA GLU A 93 -3.53 12.29 15.26
C GLU A 93 -2.08 12.31 14.81
N HIS A 94 -1.16 12.52 15.74
CA HIS A 94 0.27 12.46 15.47
C HIS A 94 0.73 11.05 15.10
N LEU A 95 0.21 10.02 15.78
CA LEU A 95 0.44 8.62 15.46
C LEU A 95 0.04 8.34 14.01
N ALA A 96 -1.17 8.74 13.60
CA ALA A 96 -1.60 8.59 12.20
C ALA A 96 -0.67 9.32 11.21
N ALA A 97 -0.18 10.51 11.58
CA ALA A 97 0.77 11.28 10.76
C ALA A 97 2.13 10.59 10.61
N VAL A 98 2.61 9.89 11.64
CA VAL A 98 3.88 9.17 11.63
C VAL A 98 3.73 7.85 10.87
N LEU A 99 2.67 7.10 11.14
CA LEU A 99 2.44 5.78 10.57
C LEU A 99 2.16 5.81 9.07
N ILE A 100 1.56 6.87 8.52
CA ILE A 100 1.29 6.96 7.08
C ILE A 100 2.57 7.20 6.25
N LYS A 101 3.61 7.79 6.82
CA LYS A 101 4.84 8.17 6.10
C LYS A 101 5.60 6.96 5.52
N PRO A 102 5.83 5.87 6.28
CA PRO A 102 6.42 4.65 5.73
C PRO A 102 5.72 4.13 4.46
N PHE A 103 4.39 4.16 4.39
CA PHE A 103 3.67 3.66 3.21
C PHE A 103 4.04 4.42 1.94
N PHE A 104 4.14 5.74 2.02
CA PHE A 104 4.56 6.58 0.89
C PHE A 104 6.00 6.27 0.48
N GLU A 105 6.94 6.27 1.42
CA GLU A 105 8.35 6.06 1.11
C GLU A 105 8.64 4.63 0.62
N ASN A 106 7.95 3.63 1.18
CA ASN A 106 8.03 2.24 0.75
C ASN A 106 7.54 2.08 -0.69
N GLU A 107 6.34 2.60 -1.02
CA GLU A 107 5.78 2.47 -2.36
C GLU A 107 6.65 3.20 -3.40
N LYS A 108 7.06 4.44 -3.10
CA LYS A 108 7.96 5.24 -3.94
C LYS A 108 9.29 4.52 -4.19
N THR A 109 9.93 4.01 -3.14
CA THR A 109 11.21 3.31 -3.26
C THR A 109 11.05 2.01 -4.05
N THR A 110 9.95 1.28 -3.82
CA THR A 110 9.64 0.04 -4.52
C THR A 110 9.48 0.27 -6.02
N TYR A 111 8.72 1.29 -6.45
CA TYR A 111 8.64 1.66 -7.87
C TYR A 111 10.02 1.99 -8.48
N GLY A 112 10.89 2.65 -7.71
CA GLY A 112 12.26 2.93 -8.11
C GLY A 112 13.09 1.68 -8.37
N VAL A 113 13.03 0.69 -7.47
CA VAL A 113 13.75 -0.59 -7.61
C VAL A 113 13.17 -1.45 -8.73
N LEU A 114 11.84 -1.46 -8.87
CA LEU A 114 11.13 -2.30 -9.83
C LEU A 114 11.00 -1.65 -11.21
N SER A 115 11.90 -0.72 -11.57
CA SER A 115 11.80 0.05 -12.81
C SER A 115 11.72 -0.82 -14.06
N SER A 116 12.33 -2.01 -14.05
CA SER A 116 12.30 -2.98 -15.15
C SER A 116 10.97 -3.73 -15.32
N LEU A 117 10.07 -3.66 -14.33
CA LEU A 117 8.76 -4.33 -14.35
C LEU A 117 7.61 -3.39 -14.76
N GLN A 118 7.87 -2.09 -14.75
CA GLN A 118 6.87 -1.04 -15.00
C GLN A 118 6.31 -1.09 -16.42
N GLY A 119 5.00 -0.79 -16.55
CA GLY A 119 4.25 -0.77 -17.81
C GLY A 119 3.88 -2.15 -18.35
N LYS A 120 4.41 -3.23 -17.76
CA LYS A 120 4.08 -4.60 -18.13
C LYS A 120 3.43 -5.36 -16.98
N TYR A 121 4.12 -5.41 -15.84
CA TYR A 121 3.73 -6.24 -14.70
C TYR A 121 3.27 -5.42 -13.50
N ILE A 122 3.72 -4.17 -13.41
CA ILE A 122 3.31 -3.17 -12.43
C ILE A 122 3.05 -1.83 -13.15
N PRO A 123 2.28 -0.89 -12.57
CA PRO A 123 2.04 0.43 -13.16
C PRO A 123 3.33 1.20 -13.47
N MET A 124 3.31 2.03 -14.51
CA MET A 124 4.32 3.08 -14.67
C MET A 124 4.25 4.10 -13.53
N PHE A 125 5.38 4.39 -12.88
CA PHE A 125 5.53 5.50 -11.94
C PHE A 125 5.93 6.78 -12.68
N TYR A 126 5.08 7.79 -12.62
CA TYR A 126 5.32 9.09 -13.25
C TYR A 126 6.03 10.07 -12.32
N GLY A 127 5.95 9.86 -11.00
CA GLY A 127 6.63 10.67 -10.02
C GLY A 127 5.83 10.89 -8.75
N THR A 128 6.32 11.82 -7.92
CA THR A 128 5.69 12.23 -6.67
C THR A 128 5.01 13.59 -6.81
N THR A 129 3.93 13.81 -6.08
CA THR A 129 3.27 15.11 -5.92
C THR A 129 3.32 15.54 -4.45
N ARG A 130 3.09 16.84 -4.20
CA ARG A 130 2.89 17.38 -2.86
C ARG A 130 1.72 18.34 -2.89
N PHE A 131 0.74 18.13 -2.03
CA PHE A 131 -0.35 19.07 -1.84
C PHE A 131 0.00 20.04 -0.73
N LEU A 132 -0.16 21.33 -1.00
CA LEU A 132 -0.02 22.35 0.01
C LEU A 132 -1.32 22.37 0.82
N ASP A 133 -1.29 21.80 2.02
CA ASP A 133 -2.22 22.24 3.06
C ASP A 133 -1.75 23.59 3.59
N ALA A 134 -2.67 24.46 4.00
CA ALA A 134 -2.40 25.87 4.31
C ALA A 134 -1.09 26.03 5.12
N SER A 135 -0.08 26.64 4.50
CA SER A 135 1.29 26.64 5.01
C SER A 135 1.39 27.34 6.36
N LEU A 136 1.70 26.59 7.42
CA LEU A 136 2.21 27.16 8.67
C LEU A 136 3.73 27.37 8.54
N PRO A 137 4.27 28.56 8.86
CA PRO A 137 5.70 28.80 8.77
C PRO A 137 6.48 27.82 9.67
N GLY A 138 7.39 27.04 9.07
CA GLY A 138 8.27 26.11 9.78
C GLY A 138 7.80 24.66 9.86
N PHE A 139 6.59 24.33 9.38
CA PHE A 139 6.08 22.95 9.38
C PHE A 139 5.71 22.48 7.97
N ASP A 140 6.27 21.33 7.58
CA ASP A 140 5.91 20.64 6.35
C ASP A 140 4.59 19.89 6.55
N MET A 141 3.48 20.60 6.43
CA MET A 141 2.13 20.00 6.41
C MET A 141 1.74 19.51 5.01
N THR A 142 2.69 19.34 4.11
CA THR A 142 2.35 18.89 2.76
C THR A 142 1.95 17.43 2.79
N VAL A 143 0.90 17.12 2.05
CA VAL A 143 0.43 15.75 1.88
C VAL A 143 1.15 15.16 0.67
N PRO A 144 1.95 14.09 0.82
CA PRO A 144 2.64 13.48 -0.29
C PRO A 144 1.67 12.64 -1.14
N GLY A 145 1.97 12.56 -2.43
CA GLY A 145 1.25 11.70 -3.35
C GLY A 145 2.16 11.05 -4.38
N ILE A 146 1.66 10.00 -5.02
CA ILE A 146 2.31 9.25 -6.09
C ILE A 146 1.39 9.26 -7.31
N LEU A 147 1.95 9.63 -8.46
CA LEU A 147 1.27 9.59 -9.74
C LEU A 147 1.72 8.35 -10.52
N ILE A 148 0.77 7.48 -10.86
CA ILE A 148 1.02 6.19 -11.53
C ILE A 148 0.07 5.97 -12.70
N GLU A 149 0.40 5.01 -13.55
CA GLU A 149 -0.44 4.52 -14.64
C GLU A 149 -1.82 4.09 -14.15
N PHE A 150 -2.85 4.54 -14.86
CA PHE A 150 -4.17 3.96 -14.73
C PHE A 150 -4.21 2.62 -15.47
N ILE A 151 -4.53 1.54 -14.74
CA ILE A 151 -4.68 0.20 -15.31
C ILE A 151 -6.17 -0.09 -15.48
N PRO A 152 -6.70 -0.12 -16.72
CA PRO A 152 -8.07 -0.56 -16.94
C PRO A 152 -8.18 -2.06 -16.63
N GLY A 153 -9.29 -2.48 -16.05
CA GLY A 153 -9.55 -3.90 -15.82
C GLY A 153 -10.49 -4.18 -14.68
N THR A 154 -10.45 -5.42 -14.21
CA THR A 154 -11.23 -5.89 -13.07
C THR A 154 -10.30 -6.49 -12.03
N ASN A 155 -10.59 -6.19 -10.77
CA ASN A 155 -9.88 -6.76 -9.64
C ASN A 155 -9.90 -8.29 -9.72
N LEU A 156 -8.75 -8.95 -9.56
CA LEU A 156 -8.67 -10.41 -9.65
C LEU A 156 -9.57 -11.08 -8.61
N SER A 157 -9.79 -10.47 -7.45
CA SER A 157 -10.70 -11.00 -6.43
C SER A 157 -12.18 -10.95 -6.83
N GLN A 158 -12.55 -10.17 -7.85
CA GLN A 158 -13.92 -9.98 -8.32
C GLN A 158 -14.18 -10.57 -9.71
N ILE A 159 -13.17 -11.21 -10.31
CA ILE A 159 -13.29 -11.73 -11.67
C ILE A 159 -14.22 -12.95 -11.73
N ASN A 160 -14.87 -13.13 -12.89
CA ASN A 160 -15.48 -14.41 -13.23
C ASN A 160 -14.42 -15.31 -13.89
N PRO A 161 -13.99 -16.41 -13.26
CA PRO A 161 -12.92 -17.27 -13.78
C PRO A 161 -13.28 -17.93 -15.12
N THR A 162 -14.57 -18.02 -15.48
CA THR A 162 -15.01 -18.59 -16.77
C THR A 162 -14.82 -17.63 -17.95
N ARG A 163 -14.43 -16.38 -17.69
CA ARG A 163 -14.26 -15.32 -18.70
C ARG A 163 -12.80 -14.92 -18.93
N ILE A 164 -11.87 -15.60 -18.26
CA ILE A 164 -10.44 -15.31 -18.33
C ILE A 164 -9.66 -16.61 -18.55
N ASP A 165 -8.42 -16.49 -19.01
CA ASP A 165 -7.46 -17.58 -18.94
C ASP A 165 -6.91 -17.64 -17.51
N LEU A 166 -7.59 -18.39 -16.65
CA LEU A 166 -7.27 -18.47 -15.22
C LEU A 166 -5.85 -18.99 -14.98
N ASP A 167 -5.41 -19.99 -15.75
CA ASP A 167 -4.08 -20.58 -15.60
C ASP A 167 -3.00 -19.56 -15.97
N LEU A 168 -3.16 -18.86 -17.09
CA LEU A 168 -2.21 -17.82 -17.51
C LEU A 168 -2.17 -16.65 -16.53
N VAL A 169 -3.33 -16.16 -16.07
CA VAL A 169 -3.42 -15.04 -15.13
C VAL A 169 -2.78 -15.39 -13.79
N CYS A 170 -3.13 -16.54 -13.19
CA CYS A 170 -2.61 -16.93 -11.90
C CYS A 170 -1.13 -17.32 -11.94
N SER A 171 -0.67 -17.99 -13.00
CA SER A 171 0.77 -18.28 -13.17
C SER A 171 1.57 -16.99 -13.36
N THR A 172 1.08 -16.04 -14.18
CA THR A 172 1.73 -14.74 -14.36
C THR A 172 1.80 -13.96 -13.05
N ALA A 173 0.75 -13.99 -12.21
CA ALA A 173 0.79 -13.36 -10.90
C ALA A 173 1.88 -13.95 -10.00
N VAL A 174 2.04 -15.27 -9.98
CA VAL A 174 3.14 -15.95 -9.27
C VAL A 174 4.51 -15.60 -9.86
N ASP A 175 4.62 -15.49 -11.19
CA ASP A 175 5.87 -15.07 -11.85
C ASP A 175 6.25 -13.63 -11.48
N ILE A 176 5.27 -12.73 -11.33
CA ILE A 176 5.51 -11.36 -10.87
C ILE A 176 6.02 -11.35 -9.43
N VAL A 177 5.43 -12.19 -8.56
CA VAL A 177 5.94 -12.40 -7.19
C VAL A 177 7.40 -12.82 -7.21
N ASN A 178 7.74 -13.78 -8.05
CA ASN A 178 9.12 -14.24 -8.20
C ASN A 178 10.05 -13.16 -8.74
N ALA A 179 9.60 -12.38 -9.72
CA ALA A 179 10.40 -11.33 -10.35
C ALA A 179 10.78 -10.22 -9.37
N TYR A 180 9.85 -9.71 -8.55
CA TYR A 180 10.23 -8.71 -7.54
C TYR A 180 11.01 -9.33 -6.37
N SER A 181 10.80 -10.62 -6.08
CA SER A 181 11.58 -11.33 -5.07
C SER A 181 13.06 -11.42 -5.44
N ASP A 182 13.36 -11.61 -6.73
CA ASP A 182 14.71 -11.58 -7.28
C ASP A 182 15.36 -10.19 -7.21
N LEU A 183 14.55 -9.15 -7.07
CA LEU A 183 14.98 -7.76 -6.87
C LEU A 183 15.02 -7.36 -5.39
N HIS A 184 15.08 -8.35 -4.49
CA HIS A 184 15.21 -8.16 -3.04
C HIS A 184 14.06 -7.36 -2.40
N ILE A 185 12.85 -7.51 -2.93
CA ILE A 185 11.63 -6.96 -2.35
C ILE A 185 10.87 -8.05 -1.57
N LEU A 186 10.36 -7.66 -0.40
CA LEU A 186 9.36 -8.39 0.39
C LEU A 186 8.08 -7.58 0.37
N ASN A 187 6.98 -8.15 -0.11
CA ASN A 187 5.66 -7.53 -0.07
C ASN A 187 4.79 -8.22 0.98
N ARG A 188 4.37 -7.46 2.00
CA ARG A 188 3.52 -7.98 3.09
C ARG A 188 2.03 -7.89 2.80
N ASP A 189 1.64 -7.34 1.65
CA ASP A 189 0.24 -7.16 1.27
C ASP A 189 -0.09 -7.81 -0.08
N VAL A 190 0.32 -9.07 -0.24
CA VAL A 190 -0.07 -9.86 -1.41
C VAL A 190 -1.48 -10.38 -1.20
N ARG A 191 -2.45 -9.77 -1.88
CA ARG A 191 -3.86 -10.18 -1.88
C ARG A 191 -4.41 -10.10 -3.29
N LEU A 192 -5.42 -10.90 -3.63
CA LEU A 192 -6.05 -10.87 -4.96
C LEU A 192 -6.64 -9.49 -5.30
N GLU A 193 -6.98 -8.72 -4.27
CA GLU A 193 -7.42 -7.32 -4.35
C GLU A 193 -6.37 -6.38 -4.94
N ASN A 194 -5.10 -6.74 -4.83
CA ASN A 194 -3.97 -5.94 -5.32
C ASN A 194 -3.52 -6.35 -6.72
N TRP A 195 -4.41 -6.98 -7.50
CA TRP A 195 -4.18 -7.37 -8.89
C TRP A 195 -5.32 -6.91 -9.78
N ILE A 196 -4.98 -6.31 -10.92
CA ILE A 196 -5.94 -5.94 -11.96
C ILE A 196 -5.73 -6.86 -13.16
N VAL A 197 -6.79 -7.58 -13.54
CA VAL A 197 -6.83 -8.32 -14.81
C VAL A 197 -7.29 -7.37 -15.91
N LYS A 198 -6.45 -7.16 -16.91
CA LYS A 198 -6.74 -6.24 -18.02
C LYS A 198 -7.91 -6.75 -18.89
N PRO A 199 -8.59 -5.86 -19.62
CA PRO A 199 -9.54 -6.25 -20.65
C PRO A 199 -8.91 -7.27 -21.61
N GLY A 200 -9.61 -8.38 -21.85
CA GLY A 200 -9.08 -9.51 -22.62
C GLY A 200 -8.78 -10.75 -21.77
N GLY A 201 -8.60 -10.59 -20.45
CA GLY A 201 -8.59 -11.73 -19.53
C GLY A 201 -7.33 -12.59 -19.57
N SER A 202 -6.21 -12.06 -20.02
CA SER A 202 -4.94 -12.80 -20.17
C SER A 202 -3.73 -12.07 -19.58
N GLU A 203 -3.87 -10.79 -19.26
CA GLU A 203 -2.82 -10.00 -18.62
C GLU A 203 -3.25 -9.60 -17.22
N VAL A 204 -2.32 -9.65 -16.28
CA VAL A 204 -2.52 -9.23 -14.89
C VAL A 204 -1.42 -8.25 -14.49
N VAL A 205 -1.80 -7.24 -13.73
CA VAL A 205 -0.89 -6.20 -13.24
C VAL A 205 -1.02 -6.15 -11.71
N MET A 206 0.11 -6.23 -11.02
CA MET A 206 0.15 -6.01 -9.58
C MET A 206 0.12 -4.52 -9.28
N ILE A 207 -0.73 -4.13 -8.35
CA ILE A 207 -0.80 -2.76 -7.83
C ILE A 207 -0.52 -2.78 -6.33
N ASP A 208 -0.29 -1.59 -5.79
CA ASP A 208 -0.12 -1.36 -4.36
C ASP A 208 1.15 -1.95 -3.74
N PHE A 209 2.07 -1.05 -3.38
CA PHE A 209 3.38 -1.40 -2.81
C PHE A 209 3.63 -0.70 -1.47
N GLY A 210 2.61 -0.14 -0.82
CA GLY A 210 2.76 0.56 0.46
C GLY A 210 3.36 -0.30 1.58
N HIS A 211 3.09 -1.61 1.53
CA HIS A 211 3.60 -2.60 2.49
C HIS A 211 4.85 -3.34 2.01
N CYS A 212 5.51 -2.87 0.95
CA CYS A 212 6.78 -3.44 0.52
C CYS A 212 7.94 -2.96 1.40
N ARG A 213 8.94 -3.81 1.57
CA ARG A 213 10.26 -3.43 2.09
C ARG A 213 11.37 -4.02 1.24
N LEU A 214 12.49 -3.32 1.20
CA LEU A 214 13.73 -3.85 0.65
C LEU A 214 14.39 -4.78 1.69
N ARG A 215 15.16 -5.75 1.20
CA ARG A 215 16.14 -6.46 2.02
C ARG A 215 17.12 -5.46 2.63
N ARG A 216 17.39 -5.59 3.92
CA ARG A 216 18.35 -4.70 4.61
C ARG A 216 19.78 -5.15 4.34
N GLU A 217 20.74 -4.22 4.39
CA GLU A 217 22.16 -4.54 4.19
C GLU A 217 22.71 -5.49 5.26
N ASP A 218 22.17 -5.41 6.48
CA ASP A 218 22.52 -6.24 7.64
C ASP A 218 21.70 -7.55 7.72
N GLU A 219 20.76 -7.78 6.80
CA GLU A 219 19.90 -8.97 6.79
C GLU A 219 20.57 -10.11 6.02
N ASP A 220 21.05 -11.13 6.76
CA ASP A 220 21.66 -12.31 6.18
C ASP A 220 20.68 -13.17 5.35
N ASP A 221 21.21 -14.11 4.56
CA ASP A 221 20.41 -14.94 3.66
C ASP A 221 19.39 -15.81 4.38
N GLN A 222 19.69 -16.23 5.62
CA GLN A 222 18.81 -17.08 6.40
C GLN A 222 17.63 -16.26 6.95
N ALA A 223 17.91 -15.07 7.50
CA ALA A 223 16.91 -14.11 7.94
C ALA A 223 16.00 -13.69 6.78
N TRP A 224 16.58 -13.36 5.62
CA TRP A 224 15.81 -13.03 4.43
C TRP A 224 14.91 -14.18 3.96
N LYS A 225 15.45 -15.41 3.89
CA LYS A 225 14.65 -16.60 3.53
C LYS A 225 13.54 -16.88 4.54
N ARG A 226 13.79 -16.73 5.85
CA ARG A 226 12.76 -16.86 6.88
C ARG A 226 11.67 -15.80 6.70
N ALA A 227 12.03 -14.55 6.41
CA ALA A 227 11.06 -13.50 6.15
C ALA A 227 10.20 -13.82 4.92
N LYS A 228 10.82 -14.17 3.78
CA LYS A 228 10.08 -14.58 2.56
C LYS A 228 9.21 -15.82 2.78
N GLY A 229 9.73 -16.81 3.51
CA GLY A 229 9.00 -18.03 3.84
C GLY A 229 7.83 -17.79 4.78
N SER A 230 7.94 -16.84 5.72
CA SER A 230 6.87 -16.47 6.65
C SER A 230 5.76 -15.69 5.98
N GLU A 231 6.09 -14.77 5.06
CA GLU A 231 5.08 -14.02 4.31
C GLU A 231 4.38 -14.89 3.25
N ASP A 232 5.07 -15.90 2.70
CA ASP A 232 4.53 -16.85 1.72
C ASP A 232 3.77 -16.17 0.57
N GLU A 233 4.36 -15.15 -0.04
CA GLU A 233 3.75 -14.31 -1.07
C GLU A 233 3.17 -15.13 -2.24
N GLU A 234 3.86 -16.19 -2.66
CA GLU A 234 3.34 -17.10 -3.69
C GLU A 234 2.08 -17.83 -3.23
N GLY A 235 2.03 -18.28 -1.98
CA GLY A 235 0.85 -18.93 -1.41
C GLY A 235 -0.31 -17.97 -1.22
N CYS A 236 -0.04 -16.70 -0.88
CA CYS A 236 -1.04 -15.64 -0.83
C CYS A 236 -1.75 -15.44 -2.19
N VAL A 237 -1.06 -15.67 -3.32
CA VAL A 237 -1.71 -15.76 -4.63
C VAL A 237 -2.33 -17.15 -4.84
N GLY A 238 -1.50 -18.20 -4.79
CA GLY A 238 -1.84 -19.52 -5.30
C GLY A 238 -2.82 -20.30 -4.44
N CYS A 239 -2.65 -20.30 -3.11
CA CYS A 239 -3.60 -20.96 -2.20
C CYS A 239 -4.96 -20.25 -2.23
N VAL A 240 -4.97 -18.92 -2.28
CA VAL A 240 -6.21 -18.14 -2.33
C VAL A 240 -6.93 -18.35 -3.66
N ALA A 241 -6.20 -18.29 -4.79
CA ALA A 241 -6.77 -18.56 -6.11
C ALA A 241 -7.27 -20.01 -6.25
N ARG A 242 -6.57 -21.00 -5.69
CA ARG A 242 -7.05 -22.39 -5.63
C ARG A 242 -8.37 -22.49 -4.86
N ASN A 243 -8.42 -21.90 -3.66
CA ASN A 243 -9.61 -21.99 -2.81
C ASN A 243 -10.80 -21.23 -3.40
N LYS A 244 -10.56 -20.11 -4.08
CA LYS A 244 -11.60 -19.22 -4.61
C LYS A 244 -12.08 -19.64 -6.00
N PHE A 245 -11.17 -20.07 -6.88
CA PHE A 245 -11.45 -20.32 -8.29
C PHE A 245 -11.24 -21.77 -8.72
N GLY A 246 -10.71 -22.63 -7.85
CA GLY A 246 -10.36 -24.01 -8.20
C GLY A 246 -9.08 -24.14 -9.03
N TRP A 247 -8.22 -23.12 -9.05
CA TRP A 247 -6.94 -23.17 -9.77
C TRP A 247 -6.04 -24.30 -9.24
N ASN A 248 -5.38 -25.05 -10.12
CA ASN A 248 -4.51 -26.17 -9.75
C ASN A 248 -3.11 -25.70 -9.33
N TYR A 249 -3.05 -24.91 -8.25
CA TYR A 249 -1.80 -24.37 -7.73
C TYR A 249 -0.91 -25.44 -7.10
N VAL A 250 0.37 -25.43 -7.50
CA VAL A 250 1.45 -26.24 -6.91
C VAL A 250 2.49 -25.28 -6.32
N ARG A 251 2.75 -25.41 -5.01
CA ARG A 251 3.71 -24.55 -4.30
C ARG A 251 5.14 -24.85 -4.74
N SER A 252 5.95 -23.81 -4.99
CA SER A 252 7.34 -23.95 -5.44
C SER A 252 8.31 -24.42 -4.36
N LEU A 253 7.97 -24.15 -3.09
CA LEU A 253 8.84 -24.33 -1.91
C LEU A 253 10.14 -23.50 -1.96
N ARG A 254 10.18 -22.45 -2.78
CA ARG A 254 11.37 -21.61 -3.04
C ARG A 254 12.05 -21.06 -1.78
N PHE A 255 11.26 -20.62 -0.80
CA PHE A 255 11.74 -20.02 0.45
C PHE A 255 11.50 -20.91 1.67
N VAL A 256 11.29 -22.21 1.48
CA VAL A 256 11.13 -23.13 2.61
C VAL A 256 12.44 -23.22 3.40
N VAL A 257 12.35 -22.89 4.68
CA VAL A 257 13.41 -23.10 5.66
C VAL A 257 13.07 -24.39 6.40
N TRP A 258 13.86 -25.43 6.17
CA TRP A 258 13.78 -26.66 6.96
C TRP A 258 14.56 -26.43 8.25
N GLU A 259 13.86 -26.23 9.35
CA GLU A 259 14.47 -26.33 10.67
C GLU A 259 14.63 -27.82 10.96
N TRP A 260 15.83 -28.34 10.69
CA TRP A 260 16.23 -29.60 11.32
C TRP A 260 16.57 -29.25 12.77
N GLU A 261 15.82 -29.81 13.72
CA GLU A 261 16.12 -29.74 15.15
C GLU A 261 17.57 -30.21 15.38
N GLU A 262 18.41 -29.35 15.95
CA GLU A 262 19.70 -29.74 16.57
C GLU A 262 19.48 -30.29 17.97
#